data_AF-A0AAW7WLW8-F1
#
_entry.id   AF-A0AAW7WLW8-F1
#
_cell.length_a   1.000
_cell.length_b   1.000
_cell.length_c   1.000
_cell.angle_alpha   90.00
_cell.angle_beta   90.00
_cell.angle_gamma   90.00
#
_symmetry.space_group_name_H-M   'P 1'
#
loop_
_entity.id
_entity.type
_entity.pdbx_description
1 polymer ?
#
loop_
_entity_poly.entity_id
_entity_poly.type
_entity_poly.pdbx_seq_one_letter_code
_entity_poly.pdbx_strand_id
1 'polypeptide(L)'
;MIHFFKKSVSHIALPEKFTYPFHYTPHPLCVLAAEEVKEYISSRKEWQEELTLGKMFGVLIVQETGKRTRKGREKETGESTDKDEEGGIGYLAAFSGNLAGKNLHTYFVPPVYDLLQPQGFFKIEEEQISAINIRINELENSRPYLDAKERWKKETEQAKAELSQAKAELKAAKEAREIRRQSSPGLSEEEQAVLIRESQYQKAEYKRKEKEWKKRLEELETEVNRFKTDIESLKTERKERSAALQQKLFGQFRMLNAKGEVKDLCTIFEQTVQKVPPGGAGECALPKLLQYAYLHHLKPLAMAEFWWGDSPKNEIRRHGYYYPSCKGKCEPILQHMLQGLEVDENPLLSNTHKDTELEIVFEDEWLVVVNKPSGMLSVPGKEEDMDSVYHRLKEKYPDATGPMIVHRLDMATSGLLLVAKTKEVHQHLQAQFENRSIKKRYIALLDGCITETEETTNQTTGNTRKTEKVRATEVISTTGKAGRIELPLCPNPLDRPCQSVDEEHGKEAITEYQIITNSEKHTRIAFCPLTGRTHQLRVHAAHPKGLNCPILGDELYGKKADRLYLHAEYIEFRHPIYGDIICIQKEPDF
;
A
#
# COMPACT_ATOMS: atom_id res chain seq x y z
N MET A 1 34.26 8.16 4.68
CA MET A 1 33.63 7.54 5.85
C MET A 1 33.38 6.09 5.49
N ILE A 2 34.33 5.21 5.79
CA ILE A 2 34.23 3.77 5.55
C ILE A 2 34.39 3.12 6.91
N HIS A 3 33.45 2.24 7.27
CA HIS A 3 33.57 1.41 8.46
C HIS A 3 34.32 0.13 8.10
N PHE A 4 35.26 -0.28 8.96
CA PHE A 4 35.94 -1.55 8.83
C PHE A 4 35.40 -2.51 9.89
N PHE A 5 35.22 -3.77 9.52
CA PHE A 5 34.66 -4.79 10.39
C PHE A 5 35.49 -4.94 11.67
N LYS A 6 34.82 -5.08 12.82
CA LYS A 6 35.47 -5.32 14.13
C LYS A 6 36.16 -6.68 14.17
N LYS A 7 35.67 -7.65 13.40
CA LYS A 7 36.19 -9.02 13.29
C LYS A 7 36.70 -9.27 11.89
N SER A 8 37.67 -10.17 11.75
CA SER A 8 38.16 -10.58 10.43
C SER A 8 37.04 -11.22 9.60
N VAL A 9 36.95 -10.81 8.34
CA VAL A 9 35.97 -11.31 7.35
C VAL A 9 36.63 -12.10 6.22
N SER A 10 37.94 -12.39 6.31
CA SER A 10 38.71 -13.08 5.26
C SER A 10 38.25 -14.50 4.95
N HIS A 11 37.43 -15.10 5.82
CA HIS A 11 36.83 -16.42 5.63
C HIS A 11 35.53 -16.39 4.81
N ILE A 12 35.00 -15.21 4.51
CA ILE A 12 33.78 -15.02 3.74
C ILE A 12 34.17 -14.65 2.32
N ALA A 13 33.75 -15.47 1.34
CA ALA A 13 33.99 -15.20 -0.07
C ALA A 13 33.35 -13.86 -0.48
N LEU A 14 34.02 -13.13 -1.38
CA LEU A 14 33.46 -11.91 -1.95
C LEU A 14 32.40 -12.26 -3.00
N PRO A 15 31.32 -11.45 -3.10
CA PRO A 15 30.35 -11.63 -4.16
C PRO A 15 30.99 -11.31 -5.52
N GLU A 16 30.71 -12.13 -6.53
CA GLU A 16 31.22 -11.92 -7.90
C GLU A 16 30.51 -10.73 -8.58
N LYS A 17 29.19 -10.64 -8.39
CA LYS A 17 28.32 -9.58 -8.91
C LYS A 17 27.66 -8.83 -7.76
N PHE A 18 27.22 -7.61 -8.03
CA PHE A 18 26.48 -6.79 -7.09
C PHE A 18 25.06 -7.34 -6.88
N THR A 19 24.58 -7.27 -5.63
CA THR A 19 23.25 -7.74 -5.25
C THR A 19 22.12 -7.14 -6.11
N TYR A 20 21.23 -7.98 -6.65
CA TYR A 20 20.00 -7.53 -7.29
C TYR A 20 19.04 -6.92 -6.24
N PRO A 21 18.72 -5.62 -6.28
CA PRO A 21 18.17 -4.93 -5.11
C PRO A 21 16.67 -5.19 -4.85
N PHE A 22 15.95 -5.81 -5.79
CA PHE A 22 14.49 -5.96 -5.74
C PHE A 22 14.03 -7.36 -5.33
N HIS A 23 14.93 -8.33 -5.26
CA HIS A 23 14.67 -9.68 -4.74
C HIS A 23 16.02 -10.36 -4.44
N TYR A 24 16.39 -10.48 -3.17
CA TYR A 24 17.68 -11.03 -2.77
C TYR A 24 17.65 -11.65 -1.38
N THR A 25 18.68 -12.46 -1.09
CA THR A 25 19.05 -12.85 0.26
C THR A 25 20.32 -12.09 0.63
N PRO A 26 20.40 -11.37 1.77
CA PRO A 26 21.58 -10.60 2.15
C PRO A 26 22.85 -11.44 2.16
N HIS A 27 23.92 -10.92 1.56
CA HIS A 27 25.24 -11.56 1.62
C HIS A 27 25.74 -11.60 3.08
N PRO A 28 26.49 -12.64 3.53
CA PRO A 28 26.98 -12.72 4.91
C PRO A 28 27.76 -11.49 5.40
N LEU A 29 28.52 -10.84 4.53
CA LEU A 29 29.18 -9.56 4.84
C LEU A 29 28.18 -8.44 5.18
N CYS A 30 27.07 -8.35 4.43
CA CYS A 30 26.01 -7.39 4.71
C CYS A 30 25.31 -7.68 6.04
N VAL A 31 25.12 -8.97 6.37
CA VAL A 31 24.55 -9.36 7.68
C VAL A 31 25.47 -8.90 8.81
N LEU A 32 26.77 -9.17 8.74
CA LEU A 32 27.74 -8.70 9.73
C LEU A 32 27.78 -7.18 9.86
N ALA A 33 27.80 -6.46 8.73
CA ALA A 33 27.77 -5.00 8.72
C ALA A 33 26.47 -4.48 9.36
N ALA A 34 25.32 -5.08 9.02
CA ALA A 34 24.03 -4.72 9.60
C ALA A 34 24.00 -4.97 11.12
N GLU A 35 24.58 -6.06 11.63
CA GLU A 35 24.67 -6.30 13.08
C GLU A 35 25.50 -5.21 13.78
N GLU A 36 26.62 -4.77 13.21
CA GLU A 36 27.39 -3.65 13.77
C GLU A 36 26.60 -2.32 13.76
N VAL A 37 25.81 -2.07 12.71
CA VAL A 37 24.90 -0.91 12.65
C VAL A 37 23.78 -1.04 13.70
N LYS A 38 23.20 -2.23 13.88
CA LYS A 38 22.17 -2.52 14.90
C LYS A 38 22.70 -2.28 16.32
N GLU A 39 23.92 -2.74 16.61
CA GLU A 39 24.61 -2.44 17.87
C GLU A 39 24.78 -0.93 18.06
N TYR A 40 25.22 -0.22 17.02
CA TYR A 40 25.42 1.23 17.07
C TYR A 40 24.11 1.97 17.38
N ILE A 41 23.03 1.71 16.62
CA ILE A 41 21.75 2.41 16.84
C ILE A 41 21.13 2.06 18.19
N SER A 42 21.30 0.82 18.66
CA SER A 42 20.82 0.40 20.00
C SER A 42 21.52 1.14 21.13
N SER A 43 22.76 1.59 20.92
CA SER A 43 23.51 2.37 21.92
C SER A 43 23.07 3.84 22.04
N ARG A 44 22.26 4.34 21.09
CA ARG A 44 21.83 5.75 21.01
C ARG A 44 20.49 5.96 21.69
N LYS A 45 20.53 6.19 23.00
CA LYS A 45 19.33 6.43 23.83
C LYS A 45 18.51 7.63 23.33
N GLU A 46 19.18 8.64 22.81
CA GLU A 46 18.56 9.84 22.24
C GLU A 46 17.70 9.57 21.00
N TRP A 47 17.83 8.42 20.35
CA TRP A 47 17.04 8.04 19.16
C TRP A 47 15.92 7.06 19.50
N GLN A 48 15.84 6.57 20.73
CA GLN A 48 15.00 5.42 21.08
C GLN A 48 13.51 5.67 20.82
N GLU A 49 13.00 6.87 21.11
CA GLU A 49 11.60 7.22 20.86
C GLU A 49 11.25 7.17 19.36
N GLU A 50 12.06 7.80 18.51
CA GLU A 50 11.85 7.80 17.06
C GLU A 50 12.06 6.39 16.46
N LEU A 51 13.08 5.68 16.91
CA LEU A 51 13.39 4.33 16.43
C LEU A 51 12.33 3.31 16.82
N THR A 52 11.58 3.54 17.91
CA THR A 52 10.44 2.69 18.27
C THR A 52 9.35 2.77 17.20
N LEU A 53 9.15 3.93 16.58
CA LEU A 53 8.14 4.13 15.53
C LEU A 53 8.49 3.49 14.18
N GLY A 54 9.72 2.98 14.03
CA GLY A 54 10.15 2.30 12.81
C GLY A 54 10.96 3.18 11.86
N LYS A 55 12.08 2.65 11.37
CA LYS A 55 12.92 3.29 10.33
C LYS A 55 13.66 2.27 9.49
N MET A 56 13.87 2.58 8.22
CA MET A 56 14.69 1.77 7.32
C MET A 56 16.17 2.17 7.43
N PHE A 57 17.05 1.20 7.56
CA PHE A 57 18.50 1.33 7.52
C PHE A 57 19.06 0.51 6.36
N GLY A 58 20.25 0.87 5.89
CA GLY A 58 20.93 0.13 4.84
C GLY A 58 22.43 0.09 5.05
N VAL A 59 23.04 -0.99 4.57
CA VAL A 59 24.49 -1.18 4.51
C VAL A 59 24.92 -1.49 3.08
N LEU A 60 26.08 -0.98 2.70
CA LEU A 60 26.71 -1.25 1.41
C LEU A 60 28.14 -1.71 1.63
N ILE A 61 28.45 -2.94 1.25
CA ILE A 61 29.81 -3.45 1.24
C ILE A 61 30.55 -2.80 0.08
N VAL A 62 31.72 -2.26 0.39
CA VAL A 62 32.53 -1.51 -0.55
C VAL A 62 33.99 -1.95 -0.47
N GLN A 63 34.67 -1.83 -1.60
CA GLN A 63 36.11 -2.03 -1.71
C GLN A 63 36.77 -0.74 -2.21
N GLU A 64 37.86 -0.32 -1.55
CA GLU A 64 38.69 0.77 -2.05
C GLU A 64 39.37 0.35 -3.37
N THR A 65 39.10 1.07 -4.46
CA THR A 65 39.81 0.85 -5.73
C THR A 65 41.05 1.73 -5.80
N GLY A 66 42.23 1.19 -5.49
CA GLY A 66 43.53 1.86 -5.66
C GLY A 66 44.59 1.43 -4.64
N LYS A 67 45.85 1.37 -5.06
CA LYS A 67 47.01 1.21 -4.15
C LYS A 67 47.09 2.44 -3.25
N ARG A 68 46.84 2.28 -1.94
CA ARG A 68 47.19 3.32 -0.95
C ARG A 68 48.70 3.56 -0.98
N THR A 69 49.15 4.72 -1.47
CA THR A 69 50.40 5.30 -0.96
C THR A 69 50.12 5.74 0.46
N ARG A 70 50.54 4.93 1.43
CA ARG A 70 50.43 5.18 2.87
C ARG A 70 51.26 6.41 3.27
N LYS A 71 50.78 7.62 3.03
CA LYS A 71 51.22 8.81 3.77
C LYS A 71 50.32 8.97 4.99
N GLY A 72 50.85 8.65 6.16
CA GLY A 72 50.20 8.93 7.44
C GLY A 72 49.81 7.73 8.29
N ARG A 73 50.75 6.81 8.56
CA ARG A 73 50.79 6.05 9.83
C ARG A 73 52.13 5.31 9.91
N GLU A 74 53.14 6.02 10.39
CA GLU A 74 54.29 5.38 11.03
C GLU A 74 53.73 4.62 12.25
N LYS A 75 53.73 3.28 12.15
CA LYS A 75 53.64 2.42 13.32
C LYS A 75 55.07 2.19 13.78
N GLU A 76 55.44 2.78 14.92
CA GLU A 76 56.49 2.26 15.78
C GLU A 76 56.02 0.89 16.29
N THR A 77 56.37 -0.17 15.56
CA THR A 77 56.52 -1.57 16.00
C THR A 77 56.61 -2.39 14.72
N GLY A 78 57.83 -2.83 14.43
CA GLY A 78 58.14 -3.64 13.27
C GLY A 78 57.55 -5.03 13.43
N GLU A 79 56.53 -5.33 12.65
CA GLU A 79 56.19 -6.68 12.18
C GLU A 79 55.44 -6.51 10.86
N SER A 80 56.15 -6.75 9.76
CA SER A 80 55.59 -6.77 8.41
C SER A 80 54.96 -8.14 8.16
N THR A 81 53.64 -8.22 8.17
CA THR A 81 52.93 -9.34 7.56
C THR A 81 52.59 -8.96 6.13
N ASP A 82 53.36 -9.48 5.18
CA ASP A 82 53.08 -9.45 3.76
C ASP A 82 51.80 -10.25 3.43
N LYS A 83 50.61 -9.64 3.56
CA LYS A 83 49.32 -10.09 2.98
C LYS A 83 48.29 -8.95 2.76
N ASP A 84 48.74 -7.75 2.40
CA ASP A 84 47.85 -6.61 2.11
C ASP A 84 47.71 -6.35 0.59
N GLU A 85 47.36 -7.37 -0.20
CA GLU A 85 47.05 -7.21 -1.65
C GLU A 85 45.54 -7.19 -1.98
N GLU A 86 44.65 -7.39 -1.00
CA GLU A 86 43.22 -7.11 -1.17
C GLU A 86 42.94 -5.69 -0.67
N GLY A 87 42.55 -4.77 -1.59
CA GLY A 87 42.09 -3.43 -1.22
C GLY A 87 41.07 -3.52 -0.08
N GLY A 88 41.27 -2.73 0.97
CA GLY A 88 40.58 -2.90 2.26
C GLY A 88 39.07 -2.93 2.10
N ILE A 89 38.46 -4.07 2.43
CA ILE A 89 37.01 -4.26 2.41
C ILE A 89 36.41 -3.56 3.62
N GLY A 90 35.38 -2.77 3.39
CA GLY A 90 34.62 -2.11 4.44
C GLY A 90 33.14 -2.00 4.09
N TYR A 91 32.41 -1.23 4.88
CA TYR A 91 31.01 -0.95 4.61
C TYR A 91 30.66 0.51 4.86
N LEU A 92 29.62 0.96 4.16
CA LEU A 92 28.93 2.22 4.38
C LEU A 92 27.59 1.92 5.06
N ALA A 93 27.07 2.88 5.83
CA ALA A 93 25.77 2.78 6.48
C ALA A 93 24.91 4.02 6.16
N ALA A 94 23.60 3.83 6.01
CA ALA A 94 22.62 4.88 5.77
C ALA A 94 21.28 4.56 6.45
N PHE A 95 20.39 5.54 6.51
CA PHE A 95 19.00 5.41 6.95
C PHE A 95 18.06 6.12 5.98
N SER A 96 16.77 5.83 5.98
CA SER A 96 15.79 6.55 5.14
C SER A 96 15.33 7.87 5.77
N GLY A 97 15.19 8.93 4.96
CA GLY A 97 14.70 10.24 5.43
C GLY A 97 15.68 10.93 6.38
N ASN A 98 15.16 11.54 7.46
CA ASN A 98 15.92 12.13 8.56
C ASN A 98 16.01 11.18 9.77
N LEU A 99 16.84 11.49 10.77
CA LEU A 99 16.95 10.77 12.04
C LEU A 99 17.25 11.78 13.15
N ALA A 100 16.48 11.76 14.23
CA ALA A 100 16.54 12.72 15.34
C ALA A 100 16.49 14.18 14.87
N GLY A 101 15.60 14.47 13.91
CA GLY A 101 15.42 15.80 13.32
C GLY A 101 16.60 16.30 12.47
N LYS A 102 17.58 15.43 12.14
CA LYS A 102 18.77 15.78 11.37
C LYS A 102 19.05 14.77 10.26
N ASN A 103 19.72 15.21 9.19
CA ASN A 103 20.17 14.33 8.11
C ASN A 103 21.64 13.93 8.23
N LEU A 104 22.42 14.70 8.99
CA LEU A 104 23.85 14.52 9.13
C LEU A 104 24.18 13.89 10.47
N HIS A 105 24.78 12.70 10.40
CA HIS A 105 25.25 11.92 11.54
C HIS A 105 26.62 11.34 11.21
N THR A 106 27.56 11.36 12.15
CA THR A 106 28.95 10.96 11.91
C THR A 106 29.15 9.50 11.53
N TYR A 107 28.17 8.64 11.81
CA TYR A 107 28.21 7.21 11.52
C TYR A 107 27.57 6.84 10.18
N PHE A 108 26.79 7.75 9.58
CA PHE A 108 26.05 7.48 8.35
C PHE A 108 26.53 8.37 7.21
N VAL A 109 26.41 7.86 5.98
CA VAL A 109 26.70 8.67 4.79
C VAL A 109 25.77 9.91 4.75
N PRO A 110 26.26 11.06 4.26
CA PRO A 110 25.46 12.27 4.13
C PRO A 110 24.27 12.07 3.17
N PRO A 111 23.22 12.93 3.24
CA PRO A 111 22.17 12.93 2.24
C PRO A 111 22.73 13.31 0.86
N VAL A 112 22.05 12.89 -0.22
CA VAL A 112 22.38 13.34 -1.59
C VAL A 112 22.25 14.86 -1.70
N TYR A 113 21.20 15.41 -1.08
CA TYR A 113 20.96 16.83 -0.95
C TYR A 113 20.42 17.14 0.44
N ASP A 114 20.95 18.17 1.11
CA ASP A 114 20.54 18.52 2.47
C ASP A 114 19.33 19.47 2.47
N LEU A 115 18.16 18.89 2.72
CA LEU A 115 16.86 19.58 2.80
C LEU A 115 16.69 20.44 4.06
N LEU A 116 17.49 20.20 5.10
CA LEU A 116 17.28 20.79 6.42
C LEU A 116 18.08 22.07 6.65
N GLN A 117 18.74 22.59 5.62
CA GLN A 117 19.46 23.86 5.69
C GLN A 117 18.49 25.00 6.03
N PRO A 118 18.65 25.72 7.16
CA PRO A 118 17.68 26.71 7.62
C PRO A 118 17.44 27.86 6.63
N GLN A 119 18.45 28.22 5.84
CA GLN A 119 18.37 29.25 4.79
C GLN A 119 18.22 28.66 3.38
N GLY A 120 18.01 27.34 3.28
CA GLY A 120 17.76 26.68 2.01
C GLY A 120 16.38 27.06 1.45
N PHE A 121 16.27 27.12 0.13
CA PHE A 121 15.00 27.47 -0.54
C PHE A 121 13.84 26.56 -0.11
N PHE A 122 14.13 25.31 0.26
CA PHE A 122 13.12 24.36 0.72
C PHE A 122 12.46 24.82 2.02
N LYS A 123 13.26 25.17 3.03
CA LYS A 123 12.73 25.61 4.34
C LYS A 123 11.96 26.93 4.23
N ILE A 124 12.46 27.86 3.42
CA ILE A 124 11.81 29.15 3.19
C ILE A 124 10.43 28.96 2.53
N GLU A 125 10.34 28.15 1.47
CA GLU A 125 9.06 27.94 0.77
C GLU A 125 8.12 27.02 1.56
N GLU A 126 8.64 26.05 2.32
CA GLU A 126 7.86 25.21 3.24
C GLU A 126 7.16 26.05 4.32
N GLU A 127 7.84 27.06 4.87
CA GLU A 127 7.26 27.99 5.84
C GLU A 127 6.14 28.85 5.20
N GLN A 128 6.35 29.34 3.96
CA GLN A 128 5.32 30.08 3.23
C GLN A 128 4.07 29.24 2.94
N ILE A 129 4.26 27.99 2.49
CA ILE A 129 3.16 27.05 2.28
C ILE A 129 2.44 26.73 3.60
N SER A 130 3.18 26.59 4.70
CA SER A 130 2.62 26.37 6.02
C SER A 130 1.80 27.56 6.51
N ALA A 131 2.25 28.79 6.25
CA ALA A 131 1.50 30.01 6.53
C ALA A 131 0.18 30.07 5.74
N ILE A 132 0.16 29.62 4.48
CA ILE A 132 -1.08 29.50 3.70
C ILE A 132 -2.03 28.48 4.33
N ASN A 133 -1.54 27.32 4.77
CA ASN A 133 -2.37 26.31 5.46
C ASN A 133 -2.99 26.87 6.75
N ILE A 134 -2.21 27.62 7.55
CA ILE A 134 -2.72 28.29 8.75
C ILE A 134 -3.84 29.26 8.35
N ARG A 135 -3.63 30.09 7.33
CA ARG A 135 -4.63 31.06 6.86
C ARG A 135 -5.91 30.41 6.32
N ILE A 136 -5.79 29.30 5.60
CA ILE A 136 -6.96 28.50 5.15
C ILE A 136 -7.74 28.03 6.38
N ASN A 137 -7.04 27.44 7.35
CA ASN A 137 -7.67 26.93 8.57
C ASN A 137 -8.33 28.05 9.40
N GLU A 138 -7.69 29.22 9.50
CA GLU A 138 -8.25 30.41 10.15
C GLU A 138 -9.53 30.89 9.45
N LEU A 139 -9.56 30.94 8.12
CA LEU A 139 -10.73 31.35 7.35
C LEU A 139 -11.87 30.33 7.45
N GLU A 140 -11.56 29.03 7.30
CA GLU A 140 -12.54 27.93 7.38
C GLU A 140 -13.19 27.84 8.77
N ASN A 141 -12.48 28.23 9.83
CA ASN A 141 -12.99 28.27 11.20
C ASN A 141 -13.33 29.69 11.69
N SER A 142 -13.28 30.69 10.82
CA SER A 142 -13.57 32.06 11.21
C SER A 142 -15.03 32.21 11.58
N ARG A 143 -15.30 32.89 12.70
CA ARG A 143 -16.66 33.16 13.16
C ARG A 143 -17.53 33.88 12.10
N PRO A 144 -17.03 34.90 11.38
CA PRO A 144 -17.78 35.52 10.29
C PRO A 144 -18.22 34.53 9.21
N TYR A 145 -17.35 33.59 8.80
CA TYR A 145 -17.69 32.59 7.80
C TYR A 145 -18.73 31.58 8.30
N LEU A 146 -18.53 31.05 9.51
CA LEU A 146 -19.44 30.09 10.12
C LEU A 146 -20.83 30.71 10.37
N ASP A 147 -20.88 31.93 10.89
CA ASP A 147 -22.12 32.66 11.14
C ASP A 147 -22.86 32.97 9.82
N ALA A 148 -22.14 33.37 8.77
CA ALA A 148 -22.73 33.61 7.45
C ALA A 148 -23.30 32.31 6.84
N LYS A 149 -22.57 31.19 6.97
CA LYS A 149 -22.98 29.87 6.49
C LYS A 149 -24.22 29.36 7.22
N GLU A 150 -24.27 29.52 8.54
CA GLU A 150 -25.42 29.14 9.36
C GLU A 150 -26.64 30.01 9.03
N ARG A 151 -26.46 31.33 8.90
CA ARG A 151 -27.51 32.26 8.53
C ARG A 151 -28.10 31.92 7.16
N TRP A 152 -27.25 31.72 6.15
CA TRP A 152 -27.69 31.32 4.81
C TRP A 152 -28.46 30.00 4.83
N LYS A 153 -27.99 29.00 5.59
CA LYS A 153 -28.69 27.71 5.74
C LYS A 153 -30.08 27.89 6.37
N LYS A 154 -30.16 28.61 7.49
CA LYS A 154 -31.41 28.83 8.22
C LYS A 154 -32.44 29.58 7.37
N GLU A 155 -32.01 30.63 6.68
CA GLU A 155 -32.86 31.43 5.79
C GLU A 155 -33.29 30.63 4.56
N THR A 156 -32.44 29.73 4.03
CA THR A 156 -32.80 28.82 2.94
C THR A 156 -33.88 27.83 3.37
N GLU A 157 -33.76 27.26 4.57
CA GLU A 157 -34.78 26.36 5.14
C GLU A 157 -36.09 27.10 5.39
N GLN A 158 -36.04 28.32 5.92
CA GLN A 158 -37.21 29.17 6.13
C GLN A 158 -37.89 29.53 4.81
N ALA A 159 -37.14 29.99 3.81
CA ALA A 159 -37.65 30.29 2.47
C ALA A 159 -38.37 29.08 1.86
N LYS A 160 -37.77 27.89 1.98
CA LYS A 160 -38.35 26.64 1.49
C LYS A 160 -39.67 26.32 2.19
N ALA A 161 -39.73 26.44 3.52
CA ALA A 161 -40.94 26.19 4.30
C ALA A 161 -42.06 27.18 3.91
N GLU A 162 -41.75 28.48 3.87
CA GLU A 162 -42.71 29.53 3.58
C GLU A 162 -43.23 29.49 2.15
N LEU A 163 -42.37 29.22 1.16
CA LEU A 163 -42.78 29.08 -0.24
C LEU A 163 -43.58 27.78 -0.45
N SER A 164 -43.27 26.72 0.29
CA SER A 164 -44.06 25.48 0.27
C SER A 164 -45.46 25.71 0.84
N GLN A 165 -45.57 26.40 1.98
CA GLN A 165 -46.86 26.76 2.57
C GLN A 165 -47.67 27.66 1.63
N ALA A 166 -47.08 28.73 1.10
CA ALA A 166 -47.76 29.63 0.17
C ALA A 166 -48.23 28.90 -1.10
N LYS A 167 -47.46 27.91 -1.58
CA LYS A 167 -47.85 27.06 -2.72
C LYS A 167 -49.02 26.13 -2.38
N ALA A 168 -49.07 25.60 -1.15
CA ALA A 168 -50.19 24.79 -0.68
C ALA A 168 -51.48 25.62 -0.53
N GLU A 169 -51.39 26.82 0.02
CA GLU A 169 -52.50 27.77 0.11
C GLU A 169 -53.04 28.14 -1.29
N LEU A 170 -52.15 28.36 -2.26
CA LEU A 170 -52.53 28.66 -3.64
C LEU A 170 -53.23 27.47 -4.32
N LYS A 171 -52.84 26.23 -3.97
CA LYS A 171 -53.52 25.00 -4.42
C LYS A 171 -54.91 24.88 -3.79
N ALA A 172 -55.03 25.04 -2.48
CA ALA A 172 -56.30 24.98 -1.77
C ALA A 172 -57.28 26.06 -2.26
N ALA A 173 -56.80 27.30 -2.47
CA ALA A 173 -57.61 28.37 -3.02
C ALA A 173 -58.06 28.10 -4.47
N LYS A 174 -57.22 27.44 -5.28
CA LYS A 174 -57.62 26.98 -6.62
C LYS A 174 -58.73 25.94 -6.54
N GLU A 175 -58.63 24.96 -5.64
CA GLU A 175 -59.65 23.93 -5.42
C GLU A 175 -60.97 24.55 -4.93
N ALA A 176 -60.93 25.46 -3.96
CA ALA A 176 -62.11 26.16 -3.45
C ALA A 176 -62.83 26.98 -4.55
N ARG A 177 -62.06 27.68 -5.41
CA ARG A 177 -62.64 28.38 -6.56
C ARG A 177 -63.28 27.42 -7.57
N GLU A 178 -62.71 26.25 -7.78
CA GLU A 178 -63.25 25.25 -8.69
C GLU A 178 -64.56 24.64 -8.16
N ILE A 179 -64.62 24.32 -6.87
CA ILE A 179 -65.85 23.89 -6.18
C ILE A 179 -66.94 24.95 -6.35
N ARG A 180 -66.59 26.23 -6.13
CA ARG A 180 -67.52 27.37 -6.24
C ARG A 180 -68.04 27.59 -7.67
N ARG A 181 -67.25 27.24 -8.69
CA ARG A 181 -67.69 27.22 -10.10
C ARG A 181 -68.67 26.10 -10.39
N GLN A 182 -68.50 24.94 -9.76
CA GLN A 182 -69.33 23.76 -9.97
C GLN A 182 -70.65 23.80 -9.17
N SER A 183 -70.68 24.46 -8.01
CA SER A 183 -71.83 24.50 -7.12
C SER A 183 -72.96 25.47 -7.53
N SER A 184 -72.70 26.39 -8.47
CA SER A 184 -73.67 27.39 -8.93
C SER A 184 -73.85 27.33 -10.45
N PRO A 185 -74.93 26.70 -10.97
CA PRO A 185 -75.27 26.75 -12.39
C PRO A 185 -75.79 28.17 -12.72
N GLY A 186 -74.97 28.97 -13.41
CA GLY A 186 -75.32 30.35 -13.81
C GLY A 186 -74.70 31.47 -12.97
N LEU A 187 -73.42 31.37 -12.60
CA LEU A 187 -72.65 32.48 -12.02
C LEU A 187 -72.78 33.75 -12.88
N SER A 188 -73.01 34.90 -12.23
CA SER A 188 -73.05 36.18 -12.93
C SER A 188 -71.67 36.55 -13.50
N GLU A 189 -71.63 37.37 -14.56
CA GLU A 189 -70.35 37.86 -15.12
C GLU A 189 -69.47 38.56 -14.07
N GLU A 190 -70.12 39.22 -13.10
CA GLU A 190 -69.46 39.90 -11.99
C GLU A 190 -68.76 38.91 -11.05
N GLU A 191 -69.41 37.78 -10.72
CA GLU A 191 -68.83 36.75 -9.85
C GLU A 191 -67.65 36.03 -10.53
N GLN A 192 -67.74 35.77 -11.84
CA GLN A 192 -66.60 35.22 -12.60
C GLN A 192 -65.41 36.20 -12.65
N ALA A 193 -65.67 37.49 -12.84
CA ALA A 193 -64.64 38.52 -12.82
C ALA A 193 -63.95 38.65 -11.45
N VAL A 194 -64.68 38.42 -10.35
CA VAL A 194 -64.13 38.39 -8.98
C VAL A 194 -63.19 37.20 -8.81
N LEU A 195 -63.59 35.99 -9.21
CA LEU A 195 -62.77 34.78 -9.10
C LEU A 195 -61.48 34.86 -9.94
N ILE A 196 -61.54 35.49 -11.11
CA ILE A 196 -60.35 35.74 -11.96
C ILE A 196 -59.40 36.73 -11.27
N ARG A 197 -59.92 37.84 -10.75
CA ARG A 197 -59.12 38.84 -10.00
C ARG A 197 -58.47 38.22 -8.76
N GLU A 198 -59.20 37.40 -8.02
CA GLU A 198 -58.68 36.67 -6.86
C GLU A 198 -57.52 35.73 -7.24
N SER A 199 -57.68 34.96 -8.34
CA SER A 199 -56.60 34.09 -8.83
C SER A 199 -55.37 34.87 -9.30
N GLN A 200 -55.57 35.99 -10.01
CA GLN A 200 -54.47 36.84 -10.47
C GLN A 200 -53.73 37.45 -9.29
N TYR A 201 -54.46 37.95 -8.29
CA TYR A 201 -53.92 38.51 -7.07
C TYR A 201 -53.06 37.49 -6.30
N GLN A 202 -53.59 36.30 -6.01
CA GLN A 202 -52.83 35.27 -5.27
C GLN A 202 -51.59 34.78 -6.01
N LYS A 203 -51.64 34.65 -7.34
CA LYS A 203 -50.45 34.33 -8.15
C LYS A 203 -49.41 35.45 -8.10
N ALA A 204 -49.85 36.72 -8.13
CA ALA A 204 -48.97 37.87 -8.01
C ALA A 204 -48.32 37.96 -6.62
N GLU A 205 -49.09 37.70 -5.55
CA GLU A 205 -48.58 37.65 -4.16
C GLU A 205 -47.52 36.56 -3.99
N TYR A 206 -47.77 35.33 -4.47
CA TYR A 206 -46.78 34.26 -4.46
C TYR A 206 -45.50 34.66 -5.22
N LYS A 207 -45.64 35.28 -6.39
CA LYS A 207 -44.50 35.75 -7.20
C LYS A 207 -43.71 36.87 -6.51
N ARG A 208 -44.37 37.76 -5.75
CA ARG A 208 -43.69 38.79 -4.94
C ARG A 208 -42.87 38.13 -3.84
N LYS A 209 -43.48 37.19 -3.10
CA LYS A 209 -42.82 36.44 -2.02
C LYS A 209 -41.63 35.61 -2.54
N GLU A 210 -41.79 34.94 -3.68
CA GLU A 210 -40.70 34.22 -4.35
C GLU A 210 -39.54 35.15 -4.72
N LYS A 211 -39.83 36.34 -5.27
CA LYS A 211 -38.81 37.32 -5.66
C LYS A 211 -38.07 37.90 -4.45
N GLU A 212 -38.78 38.19 -3.36
CA GLU A 212 -38.21 38.69 -2.11
C GLU A 212 -37.25 37.67 -1.49
N TRP A 213 -37.70 36.42 -1.34
CA TRP A 213 -36.86 35.33 -0.84
C TRP A 213 -35.65 35.08 -1.73
N LYS A 214 -35.85 35.08 -3.06
CA LYS A 214 -34.75 34.93 -4.01
C LYS A 214 -33.68 36.00 -3.81
N LYS A 215 -34.06 37.28 -3.74
CA LYS A 215 -33.12 38.38 -3.54
C LYS A 215 -32.36 38.25 -2.22
N ARG A 216 -33.05 37.93 -1.12
CA ARG A 216 -32.46 37.77 0.21
C ARG A 216 -31.45 36.61 0.25
N LEU A 217 -31.79 35.48 -0.37
CA LEU A 217 -30.89 34.33 -0.46
C LEU A 217 -29.67 34.62 -1.35
N GLU A 218 -29.84 35.35 -2.45
CA GLU A 218 -28.73 35.79 -3.32
C GLU A 218 -27.72 36.68 -2.57
N GLU A 219 -28.20 37.59 -1.72
CA GLU A 219 -27.34 38.46 -0.90
C GLU A 219 -26.53 37.65 0.13
N LEU A 220 -27.18 36.73 0.85
CA LEU A 220 -26.53 35.86 1.83
C LEU A 220 -25.58 34.85 1.17
N GLU A 221 -25.98 34.31 0.02
CA GLU A 221 -25.13 33.41 -0.77
C GLU A 221 -23.86 34.12 -1.24
N THR A 222 -23.98 35.39 -1.67
CA THR A 222 -22.84 36.21 -2.09
C THR A 222 -21.85 36.41 -0.94
N GLU A 223 -22.34 36.64 0.29
CA GLU A 223 -21.50 36.76 1.49
C GLU A 223 -20.71 35.46 1.76
N VAL A 224 -21.38 34.31 1.73
CA VAL A 224 -20.74 32.99 1.92
C VAL A 224 -19.75 32.68 0.78
N ASN A 225 -20.12 33.02 -0.46
CA ASN A 225 -19.30 32.74 -1.64
C ASN A 225 -18.02 33.56 -1.67
N ARG A 226 -18.00 34.76 -1.08
CA ARG A 226 -16.76 35.54 -0.91
C ARG A 226 -15.71 34.75 -0.13
N PHE A 227 -16.07 34.24 1.05
CA PHE A 227 -15.15 33.43 1.86
C PHE A 227 -14.73 32.15 1.16
N LYS A 228 -15.66 31.45 0.50
CA LYS A 228 -15.33 30.25 -0.29
C LYS A 228 -14.31 30.57 -1.40
N THR A 229 -14.49 31.69 -2.09
CA THR A 229 -13.58 32.12 -3.16
C THR A 229 -12.18 32.39 -2.62
N ASP A 230 -12.07 33.07 -1.47
CA ASP A 230 -10.78 33.32 -0.82
C ASP A 230 -10.09 32.01 -0.39
N ILE A 231 -10.85 31.08 0.20
CA ILE A 231 -10.35 29.75 0.60
C ILE A 231 -9.87 28.96 -0.62
N GLU A 232 -10.63 28.92 -1.70
CA GLU A 232 -10.26 28.19 -2.92
C GLU A 232 -9.07 28.84 -3.65
N SER A 233 -8.95 30.16 -3.61
CA SER A 233 -7.78 30.89 -4.11
C SER A 233 -6.51 30.48 -3.35
N LEU A 234 -6.57 30.48 -2.00
CA LEU A 234 -5.45 30.04 -1.16
C LEU A 234 -5.11 28.55 -1.37
N LYS A 235 -6.12 27.68 -1.53
CA LYS A 235 -5.89 26.25 -1.85
C LYS A 235 -5.20 26.08 -3.19
N THR A 236 -5.55 26.89 -4.18
CA THR A 236 -4.92 26.90 -5.51
C THR A 236 -3.48 27.38 -5.42
N GLU A 237 -3.22 28.53 -4.77
CA GLU A 237 -1.86 29.05 -4.56
C GLU A 237 -0.98 28.05 -3.81
N ARG A 238 -1.49 27.45 -2.73
CA ARG A 238 -0.79 26.41 -1.96
C ARG A 238 -0.39 25.23 -2.85
N LYS A 239 -1.31 24.75 -3.70
CA LYS A 239 -1.07 23.63 -4.60
C LYS A 239 0.00 23.96 -5.63
N GLU A 240 -0.07 25.14 -6.26
CA GLU A 240 0.90 25.59 -7.25
C GLU A 240 2.30 25.75 -6.65
N ARG A 241 2.41 26.43 -5.50
CA ARG A 241 3.67 26.58 -4.77
C ARG A 241 4.25 25.24 -4.34
N SER A 242 3.43 24.33 -3.82
CA SER A 242 3.85 23.00 -3.43
C SER A 242 4.39 22.20 -4.62
N ALA A 243 3.72 22.27 -5.78
CA ALA A 243 4.17 21.60 -7.00
C ALA A 243 5.49 22.20 -7.53
N ALA A 244 5.60 23.52 -7.59
CA ALA A 244 6.81 24.21 -8.01
C ALA A 244 8.00 23.91 -7.08
N LEU A 245 7.75 23.88 -5.77
CA LEU A 245 8.75 23.53 -4.76
C LEU A 245 9.25 22.09 -4.95
N GLN A 246 8.34 21.12 -5.11
CA GLN A 246 8.70 19.73 -5.35
C GLN A 246 9.52 19.57 -6.64
N GLN A 247 9.10 20.21 -7.73
CA GLN A 247 9.84 20.16 -9.00
C GLN A 247 11.26 20.74 -8.86
N LYS A 248 11.39 21.89 -8.19
CA LYS A 248 12.70 22.48 -7.90
C LYS A 248 13.56 21.57 -7.02
N LEU A 249 12.95 20.91 -6.05
CA LEU A 249 13.60 19.99 -5.13
C LEU A 249 14.14 18.75 -5.86
N PHE A 250 13.32 18.12 -6.69
CA PHE A 250 13.72 16.93 -7.46
C PHE A 250 14.90 17.21 -8.40
N GLY A 251 15.00 18.44 -8.93
CA GLY A 251 16.15 18.89 -9.71
C GLY A 251 17.48 18.97 -8.92
N GLN A 252 17.44 19.05 -7.59
CA GLN A 252 18.66 19.07 -6.75
C GLN A 252 19.24 17.67 -6.52
N PHE A 253 18.41 16.63 -6.58
CA PHE A 253 18.83 15.25 -6.39
C PHE A 253 19.48 14.71 -7.67
N ARG A 254 20.79 14.94 -7.80
CA ARG A 254 21.60 14.51 -8.95
C ARG A 254 22.28 13.17 -8.67
N MET A 255 21.75 12.10 -9.25
CA MET A 255 22.13 10.71 -9.00
C MET A 255 23.21 10.25 -9.98
N LEU A 256 24.32 9.73 -9.45
CA LEU A 256 25.40 9.10 -10.21
C LEU A 256 25.08 7.63 -10.52
N ASN A 257 25.57 7.14 -11.65
CA ASN A 257 25.68 5.71 -11.92
C ASN A 257 27.13 5.22 -11.84
N ALA A 258 27.34 3.90 -11.96
CA ALA A 258 28.66 3.29 -11.91
C ALA A 258 29.59 3.70 -13.07
N LYS A 259 29.05 4.23 -14.17
CA LYS A 259 29.83 4.82 -15.27
C LYS A 259 30.27 6.27 -15.01
N GLY A 260 29.77 6.89 -13.93
CA GLY A 260 30.01 8.31 -13.62
C GLY A 260 29.05 9.29 -14.28
N GLU A 261 27.98 8.82 -14.92
CA GLU A 261 26.96 9.67 -15.54
C GLU A 261 25.96 10.17 -14.49
N VAL A 262 25.47 11.40 -14.67
CA VAL A 262 24.59 12.07 -13.70
C VAL A 262 23.23 12.34 -14.32
N LYS A 263 22.15 12.01 -13.61
CA LYS A 263 20.77 12.44 -13.92
C LYS A 263 20.07 12.95 -12.68
N ASP A 264 19.23 13.97 -12.83
CA ASP A 264 18.33 14.40 -11.76
C ASP A 264 17.07 13.52 -11.70
N LEU A 265 16.32 13.63 -10.59
CA LEU A 265 15.11 12.84 -10.42
C LEU A 265 14.03 13.17 -11.44
N CYS A 266 13.92 14.42 -11.92
CA CYS A 266 12.96 14.76 -12.95
C CYS A 266 13.22 13.93 -14.22
N THR A 267 14.46 13.93 -14.70
CA THR A 267 14.91 13.19 -15.88
C THR A 267 14.73 11.68 -15.70
N ILE A 268 15.03 11.14 -14.52
CA ILE A 268 14.87 9.70 -14.23
C ILE A 268 13.39 9.30 -14.29
N PHE A 269 12.50 10.11 -13.72
CA PHE A 269 11.09 9.75 -13.59
C PHE A 269 10.25 10.05 -14.84
N GLU A 270 10.74 10.85 -15.79
CA GLU A 270 10.04 11.13 -17.07
C GLU A 270 9.60 9.86 -17.82
N GLN A 271 10.38 8.79 -17.72
CA GLN A 271 10.10 7.50 -18.38
C GLN A 271 9.10 6.63 -17.60
N THR A 272 8.76 7.01 -16.38
CA THR A 272 7.80 6.27 -15.54
C THR A 272 6.36 6.65 -15.89
N VAL A 273 5.41 5.80 -15.51
CA VAL A 273 3.97 6.06 -15.71
C VAL A 273 3.52 7.37 -15.06
N GLN A 274 4.08 7.70 -13.88
CA GLN A 274 3.71 8.90 -13.14
C GLN A 274 4.42 10.16 -13.64
N LYS A 275 5.51 10.02 -14.42
CA LYS A 275 6.37 11.10 -14.97
C LYS A 275 7.02 12.04 -13.94
N VAL A 276 6.53 12.05 -12.71
CA VAL A 276 6.94 12.92 -11.62
C VAL A 276 7.40 12.04 -10.45
N PRO A 277 8.53 12.37 -9.81
CA PRO A 277 8.98 11.63 -8.64
C PRO A 277 7.98 11.74 -7.47
N PRO A 278 7.77 10.65 -6.70
CA PRO A 278 7.02 10.73 -5.45
C PRO A 278 7.83 11.43 -4.35
N GLY A 279 7.13 11.97 -3.34
CA GLY A 279 7.76 12.58 -2.18
C GLY A 279 8.75 11.65 -1.47
N GLY A 280 9.92 12.19 -1.12
CA GLY A 280 11.04 11.46 -0.50
C GLY A 280 11.84 10.57 -1.44
N ALA A 281 11.63 10.65 -2.76
CA ALA A 281 12.52 10.03 -3.74
C ALA A 281 13.95 10.58 -3.58
N GLY A 282 14.95 9.70 -3.64
CA GLY A 282 16.37 10.05 -3.41
C GLY A 282 16.82 10.04 -1.94
N GLU A 283 15.90 9.90 -0.98
CA GLU A 283 16.22 9.88 0.46
C GLU A 283 16.30 8.48 1.09
N CYS A 284 16.03 7.43 0.31
CA CYS A 284 16.17 6.04 0.73
C CYS A 284 17.63 5.66 1.01
N ALA A 285 17.85 4.59 1.77
CA ALA A 285 19.19 4.23 2.25
C ALA A 285 20.10 3.82 1.08
N LEU A 286 19.69 2.89 0.21
CA LEU A 286 20.53 2.42 -0.89
C LEU A 286 20.96 3.52 -1.89
N PRO A 287 20.07 4.41 -2.38
CA PRO A 287 20.50 5.52 -3.24
C PRO A 287 21.58 6.41 -2.59
N LYS A 288 21.48 6.70 -1.29
CA LYS A 288 22.51 7.47 -0.56
C LYS A 288 23.84 6.72 -0.48
N LEU A 289 23.79 5.41 -0.21
CA LEU A 289 24.97 4.55 -0.14
C LEU A 289 25.71 4.50 -1.48
N LEU A 290 25.00 4.23 -2.57
CA LEU A 290 25.58 4.18 -3.92
C LEU A 290 26.11 5.54 -4.36
N GLN A 291 25.37 6.61 -4.09
CA GLN A 291 25.82 7.98 -4.40
C GLN A 291 27.16 8.27 -3.72
N TYR A 292 27.27 7.96 -2.43
CA TYR A 292 28.52 8.14 -1.68
C TYR A 292 29.64 7.28 -2.24
N ALA A 293 29.37 6.00 -2.52
CA ALA A 293 30.36 5.10 -3.10
C ALA A 293 30.92 5.63 -4.43
N TYR A 294 30.06 6.09 -5.34
CA TYR A 294 30.46 6.62 -6.63
C TYR A 294 31.25 7.94 -6.51
N LEU A 295 30.83 8.86 -5.65
CA LEU A 295 31.56 10.11 -5.39
C LEU A 295 32.97 9.88 -4.81
N HIS A 296 33.16 8.79 -4.08
CA HIS A 296 34.41 8.44 -3.44
C HIS A 296 35.20 7.34 -4.15
N HIS A 297 34.79 6.98 -5.38
CA HIS A 297 35.44 5.93 -6.18
C HIS A 297 35.60 4.62 -5.41
N LEU A 298 34.55 4.20 -4.71
CA LEU A 298 34.48 2.92 -4.02
C LEU A 298 33.72 1.93 -4.89
N LYS A 299 34.22 0.70 -5.01
CA LYS A 299 33.51 -0.38 -5.72
C LYS A 299 32.43 -0.97 -4.82
N PRO A 300 31.13 -0.85 -5.16
CA PRO A 300 30.07 -1.54 -4.44
C PRO A 300 30.14 -3.05 -4.70
N LEU A 301 29.97 -3.86 -3.66
CA LEU A 301 30.05 -5.33 -3.74
C LEU A 301 28.72 -6.00 -3.40
N ALA A 302 28.08 -5.61 -2.31
CA ALA A 302 26.77 -6.16 -1.92
C ALA A 302 26.03 -5.18 -1.03
N MET A 303 24.71 -5.32 -0.95
CA MET A 303 23.87 -4.45 -0.14
C MET A 303 22.87 -5.23 0.71
N ALA A 304 22.43 -4.61 1.81
CA ALA A 304 21.24 -5.04 2.51
C ALA A 304 20.53 -3.85 3.15
N GLU A 305 19.20 -3.82 3.10
CA GLU A 305 18.35 -2.86 3.80
C GLU A 305 17.52 -3.61 4.86
N PHE A 306 17.39 -3.05 6.06
CA PHE A 306 16.66 -3.66 7.16
C PHE A 306 15.78 -2.65 7.91
N TRP A 307 14.65 -3.13 8.44
CA TRP A 307 13.74 -2.32 9.23
C TRP A 307 14.11 -2.36 10.71
N TRP A 308 13.96 -1.24 11.42
CA TRP A 308 14.20 -1.14 12.85
C TRP A 308 13.05 -0.41 13.54
N GLY A 309 12.31 -1.11 14.40
CA GLY A 309 11.19 -0.58 15.18
C GLY A 309 9.86 -1.20 14.81
N ASP A 310 8.78 -0.57 15.24
CA ASP A 310 7.41 -0.99 14.99
C ASP A 310 7.04 -0.86 13.51
N SER A 311 6.00 -1.61 13.10
CA SER A 311 5.47 -1.51 11.75
C SER A 311 4.68 -0.21 11.56
N PRO A 312 4.83 0.51 10.42
CA PRO A 312 3.95 1.60 10.07
C PRO A 312 2.51 1.11 9.94
N LYS A 313 1.52 2.01 10.13
CA LYS A 313 0.09 1.65 10.09
C LYS A 313 -0.38 0.96 8.81
N ASN A 314 0.21 1.32 7.67
CA ASN A 314 -0.25 0.90 6.34
C ASN A 314 0.67 -0.14 5.68
N GLU A 315 1.71 -0.59 6.38
CA GLU A 315 2.68 -1.57 5.89
C GLU A 315 2.86 -2.67 6.94
N ILE A 316 3.44 -3.80 6.52
CA ILE A 316 3.81 -4.89 7.42
C ILE A 316 5.34 -4.98 7.41
N ARG A 317 5.97 -4.43 8.45
CA ARG A 317 7.40 -4.43 8.67
C ARG A 317 7.74 -5.16 9.97
N ARG A 318 8.91 -5.79 10.00
CA ARG A 318 9.41 -6.58 11.15
C ARG A 318 10.74 -6.02 11.59
N HIS A 319 10.84 -5.76 12.89
CA HIS A 319 12.09 -5.32 13.50
C HIS A 319 13.25 -6.28 13.17
N GLY A 320 14.34 -5.73 12.66
CA GLY A 320 15.57 -6.43 12.27
C GLY A 320 15.50 -7.20 10.96
N TYR A 321 14.34 -7.28 10.29
CA TYR A 321 14.18 -8.04 9.04
C TYR A 321 14.66 -7.25 7.83
N TYR A 322 15.17 -7.97 6.83
CA TYR A 322 15.73 -7.40 5.60
C TYR A 322 14.67 -7.25 4.51
N TYR A 323 14.69 -6.13 3.80
CA TYR A 323 13.71 -5.82 2.77
C TYR A 323 14.38 -5.44 1.44
N PRO A 324 13.73 -5.74 0.30
CA PRO A 324 14.15 -5.21 -0.98
C PRO A 324 13.95 -3.69 -1.04
N SER A 325 14.66 -3.03 -1.95
CA SER A 325 14.44 -1.62 -2.23
C SER A 325 13.04 -1.40 -2.81
N CYS A 326 12.37 -0.32 -2.39
CA CYS A 326 11.00 -0.06 -2.80
C CYS A 326 10.86 0.18 -4.32
N LYS A 327 9.78 -0.33 -4.91
CA LYS A 327 9.55 -0.20 -6.36
C LYS A 327 9.11 1.20 -6.78
N GLY A 328 8.33 1.90 -5.96
CA GLY A 328 7.80 3.21 -6.34
C GLY A 328 8.87 4.31 -6.41
N LYS A 329 9.79 4.35 -5.43
CA LYS A 329 10.79 5.42 -5.32
C LYS A 329 12.17 5.00 -5.80
N CYS A 330 12.62 3.80 -5.43
CA CYS A 330 13.99 3.39 -5.70
C CYS A 330 14.15 2.73 -7.06
N GLU A 331 13.17 1.98 -7.57
CA GLU A 331 13.34 1.24 -8.85
C GLU A 331 13.77 2.13 -10.02
N PRO A 332 13.12 3.29 -10.31
CA PRO A 332 13.58 4.17 -11.39
C PRO A 332 14.98 4.74 -11.14
N ILE A 333 15.29 5.10 -9.89
CA ILE A 333 16.58 5.66 -9.50
C ILE A 333 17.68 4.61 -9.69
N LEU A 334 17.48 3.41 -9.17
CA LEU A 334 18.46 2.32 -9.21
C LEU A 334 18.64 1.77 -10.63
N GLN A 335 17.61 1.79 -11.48
CA GLN A 335 17.76 1.50 -12.92
C GLN A 335 18.77 2.43 -13.60
N HIS A 336 18.89 3.69 -13.16
CA HIS A 336 19.97 4.58 -13.56
C HIS A 336 21.27 4.24 -12.82
N MET A 337 21.25 4.22 -11.49
CA MET A 337 22.46 4.13 -10.66
C MET A 337 23.26 2.83 -10.86
N LEU A 338 22.62 1.73 -11.24
CA LEU A 338 23.28 0.43 -11.44
C LEU A 338 23.89 0.28 -12.85
N GLN A 339 23.68 1.24 -13.76
CA GLN A 339 24.27 1.17 -15.09
C GLN A 339 25.80 1.22 -15.01
N GLY A 340 26.45 0.20 -15.57
CA GLY A 340 27.91 0.00 -15.51
C GLY A 340 28.39 -0.88 -14.36
N LEU A 341 27.48 -1.36 -13.51
CA LEU A 341 27.78 -2.35 -12.48
C LEU A 341 27.33 -3.74 -12.96
N GLU A 342 28.12 -4.76 -12.69
CA GLU A 342 27.69 -6.15 -12.89
C GLU A 342 26.77 -6.52 -11.73
N VAL A 343 25.50 -6.77 -12.02
CA VAL A 343 24.46 -7.07 -11.02
C VAL A 343 24.00 -8.52 -11.19
N ASP A 344 23.66 -9.18 -10.08
CA ASP A 344 22.99 -10.47 -10.10
C ASP A 344 21.74 -10.44 -10.99
N GLU A 345 21.45 -11.57 -11.61
CA GLU A 345 20.23 -11.73 -12.41
C GLU A 345 18.99 -11.66 -11.52
N ASN A 346 17.87 -11.19 -12.07
CA ASN A 346 16.61 -11.17 -11.35
C ASN A 346 16.15 -12.61 -11.07
N PRO A 347 16.12 -13.08 -9.80
CA PRO A 347 15.78 -14.47 -9.48
C PRO A 347 14.37 -14.86 -9.94
N LEU A 348 13.48 -13.87 -10.05
CA LEU A 348 12.08 -14.06 -10.45
C LEU A 348 11.90 -14.40 -11.94
N LEU A 349 12.94 -14.25 -12.77
CA LEU A 349 12.91 -14.62 -14.19
C LEU A 349 13.36 -16.05 -14.44
N SER A 350 13.89 -16.74 -13.42
CA SER A 350 14.31 -18.13 -13.57
C SER A 350 13.09 -19.04 -13.77
N ASN A 351 13.05 -19.80 -14.87
CA ASN A 351 11.99 -20.80 -15.07
C ASN A 351 12.28 -22.06 -14.24
N THR A 352 12.02 -21.98 -12.94
CA THR A 352 12.26 -23.08 -11.99
C THR A 352 11.45 -24.35 -12.32
N HIS A 353 10.33 -24.20 -13.03
CA HIS A 353 9.42 -25.30 -13.33
C HIS A 353 9.56 -25.85 -14.74
N LYS A 354 10.60 -25.46 -15.50
CA LYS A 354 10.78 -25.83 -16.90
C LYS A 354 10.57 -27.32 -17.18
N ASP A 355 11.08 -28.18 -16.29
CA ASP A 355 11.03 -29.64 -16.41
C ASP A 355 9.92 -30.30 -15.54
N THR A 356 9.11 -29.50 -14.83
CA THR A 356 8.00 -29.99 -14.00
C THR A 356 6.76 -30.17 -14.87
N GLU A 357 6.08 -31.33 -14.87
CA GLU A 357 4.78 -31.47 -15.53
C GLU A 357 3.64 -30.85 -14.71
N LEU A 358 2.65 -30.26 -15.38
CA LEU A 358 1.48 -29.67 -14.70
C LEU A 358 0.45 -30.76 -14.39
N GLU A 359 0.25 -31.06 -13.10
CA GLU A 359 -0.69 -32.07 -12.63
C GLU A 359 -2.15 -31.66 -12.92
N ILE A 360 -2.88 -32.50 -13.64
CA ILE A 360 -4.32 -32.38 -13.87
C ILE A 360 -5.05 -33.26 -12.86
N VAL A 361 -5.92 -32.64 -12.07
CA VAL A 361 -6.70 -33.30 -11.01
C VAL A 361 -8.08 -33.71 -11.51
N PHE A 362 -8.68 -32.90 -12.38
CA PHE A 362 -9.96 -33.17 -13.01
C PHE A 362 -9.96 -32.59 -14.43
N GLU A 363 -10.59 -33.32 -15.36
CA GLU A 363 -10.72 -32.88 -16.75
C GLU A 363 -11.96 -33.49 -17.39
N ASP A 364 -12.66 -32.67 -18.17
CA ASP A 364 -13.66 -33.11 -19.13
C ASP A 364 -13.55 -32.29 -20.43
N GLU A 365 -14.56 -32.37 -21.30
CA GLU A 365 -14.62 -31.64 -22.57
C GLU A 365 -14.62 -30.10 -22.38
N TRP A 366 -15.10 -29.61 -21.24
CA TRP A 366 -15.47 -28.22 -21.02
C TRP A 366 -14.48 -27.46 -20.13
N LEU A 367 -13.86 -28.15 -19.17
CA LEU A 367 -12.99 -27.52 -18.17
C LEU A 367 -11.87 -28.45 -17.69
N VAL A 368 -10.92 -27.87 -16.97
CA VAL A 368 -9.81 -28.56 -16.33
C VAL A 368 -9.52 -27.94 -14.96
N VAL A 369 -9.20 -28.78 -13.99
CA VAL A 369 -8.69 -28.36 -12.68
C VAL A 369 -7.28 -28.91 -12.53
N VAL A 370 -6.32 -28.01 -12.30
CA VAL A 370 -4.91 -28.35 -12.13
C VAL A 370 -4.47 -28.15 -10.69
N ASN A 371 -3.48 -28.92 -10.25
CA ASN A 371 -2.75 -28.62 -9.03
C ASN A 371 -1.53 -27.77 -9.39
N LYS A 372 -1.64 -26.45 -9.24
CA LYS A 372 -0.57 -25.51 -9.57
C LYS A 372 0.59 -25.66 -8.57
N PRO A 373 1.84 -25.86 -9.02
CA PRO A 373 2.97 -25.86 -8.10
C PRO A 373 3.26 -24.45 -7.53
N SER A 374 3.87 -24.41 -6.34
CA SER A 374 4.38 -23.16 -5.74
C SER A 374 5.53 -22.61 -6.60
N GLY A 375 5.55 -21.31 -6.83
CA GLY A 375 6.56 -20.62 -7.66
C GLY A 375 6.17 -20.42 -9.12
N MET A 376 5.09 -21.04 -9.60
CA MET A 376 4.59 -20.86 -10.97
C MET A 376 3.51 -19.78 -11.04
N LEU A 377 3.54 -18.92 -12.07
CA LEU A 377 2.50 -17.94 -12.33
C LEU A 377 1.20 -18.60 -12.82
N SER A 378 0.04 -18.09 -12.40
CA SER A 378 -1.26 -18.52 -12.95
C SER A 378 -1.51 -17.96 -14.35
N VAL A 379 -1.07 -16.72 -14.58
CA VAL A 379 -1.20 -15.97 -15.84
C VAL A 379 0.15 -15.33 -16.18
N PRO A 380 0.42 -14.99 -17.45
CA PRO A 380 1.68 -14.38 -17.86
C PRO A 380 2.01 -13.12 -17.05
N GLY A 381 3.31 -12.89 -16.81
CA GLY A 381 3.81 -11.71 -16.12
C GLY A 381 3.80 -10.45 -17.01
N LYS A 382 4.58 -9.43 -16.63
CA LYS A 382 4.84 -8.28 -17.52
C LYS A 382 5.66 -8.69 -18.74
N GLU A 383 6.54 -9.68 -18.55
CA GLU A 383 7.31 -10.30 -19.62
C GLU A 383 6.47 -11.46 -20.17
N GLU A 384 6.04 -11.33 -21.42
CA GLU A 384 5.08 -12.26 -22.04
C GLU A 384 5.63 -13.69 -22.16
N ASP A 385 6.95 -13.86 -22.27
CA ASP A 385 7.60 -15.17 -22.41
C ASP A 385 7.73 -15.94 -21.09
N MET A 386 7.27 -15.37 -19.96
CA MET A 386 7.33 -16.06 -18.68
C MET A 386 6.34 -17.23 -18.62
N ASP A 387 6.87 -18.40 -18.27
CA ASP A 387 6.11 -19.63 -18.12
C ASP A 387 4.99 -19.48 -17.06
N SER A 388 3.81 -19.99 -17.40
CA SER A 388 2.62 -19.89 -16.56
C SER A 388 1.67 -21.05 -16.83
N VAL A 389 0.74 -21.30 -15.91
CA VAL A 389 -0.34 -22.28 -16.11
C VAL A 389 -1.11 -22.00 -17.39
N TYR A 390 -1.41 -20.73 -17.68
CA TYR A 390 -2.06 -20.33 -18.93
C TYR A 390 -1.30 -20.81 -20.17
N HIS A 391 0.01 -20.54 -20.26
CA HIS A 391 0.82 -20.93 -21.42
C HIS A 391 0.80 -22.45 -21.65
N ARG A 392 1.04 -23.22 -20.60
CA ARG A 392 1.08 -24.69 -20.67
C ARG A 392 -0.26 -25.29 -21.06
N LEU A 393 -1.36 -24.76 -20.53
CA LEU A 393 -2.69 -25.22 -20.89
C LEU A 393 -3.10 -24.78 -22.29
N LYS A 394 -2.68 -23.60 -22.75
CA LYS A 394 -2.95 -23.14 -24.12
C LYS A 394 -2.21 -23.98 -25.16
N GLU A 395 -0.99 -24.40 -24.86
CA GLU A 395 -0.24 -25.35 -25.68
C GLU A 395 -0.89 -26.74 -25.68
N LYS A 396 -1.31 -27.24 -24.51
CA LYS A 396 -1.98 -28.54 -24.38
C LYS A 396 -3.38 -28.57 -25.02
N TYR A 397 -4.11 -27.45 -25.01
CA TYR A 397 -5.46 -27.31 -25.56
C TYR A 397 -5.51 -26.18 -26.60
N PRO A 398 -4.95 -26.39 -27.80
CA PRO A 398 -4.89 -25.36 -28.84
C PRO A 398 -6.28 -24.89 -29.26
N ASP A 399 -7.25 -25.81 -29.29
CA ASP A 399 -8.64 -25.58 -29.71
C ASP A 399 -9.50 -24.84 -28.66
N ALA A 400 -8.94 -24.52 -27.48
CA ALA A 400 -9.66 -23.76 -26.46
C ALA A 400 -10.05 -22.36 -26.98
N THR A 401 -11.34 -22.03 -26.91
CA THR A 401 -11.95 -20.85 -27.55
C THR A 401 -12.09 -19.64 -26.62
N GLY A 402 -11.89 -19.80 -25.31
CA GLY A 402 -12.05 -18.75 -24.30
C GLY A 402 -10.74 -18.21 -23.71
N PRO A 403 -10.81 -17.25 -22.78
CA PRO A 403 -9.63 -16.76 -22.03
C PRO A 403 -8.97 -17.80 -21.11
N MET A 404 -9.61 -18.97 -20.97
CA MET A 404 -9.25 -20.11 -20.14
C MET A 404 -9.26 -19.84 -18.63
N ILE A 405 -8.46 -18.92 -18.13
CA ILE A 405 -8.30 -18.65 -16.71
C ILE A 405 -9.53 -17.92 -16.14
N VAL A 406 -10.21 -18.55 -15.18
CA VAL A 406 -11.41 -17.98 -14.52
C VAL A 406 -11.12 -17.39 -13.13
N HIS A 407 -10.03 -17.81 -12.49
CA HIS A 407 -9.51 -17.20 -11.26
C HIS A 407 -7.99 -17.38 -11.20
N ARG A 408 -7.33 -16.75 -10.23
CA ARG A 408 -5.87 -16.80 -10.12
C ARG A 408 -5.43 -17.16 -8.71
N LEU A 409 -4.34 -17.93 -8.64
CA LEU A 409 -3.53 -18.09 -7.44
C LEU A 409 -2.28 -17.21 -7.54
N ASP A 410 -1.78 -16.75 -6.40
CA ASP A 410 -0.48 -16.06 -6.33
C ASP A 410 0.62 -17.01 -6.83
N MET A 411 1.73 -16.45 -7.31
CA MET A 411 2.88 -17.22 -7.81
C MET A 411 3.35 -18.25 -6.77
N ALA A 412 3.51 -17.82 -5.52
CA ALA A 412 3.97 -18.67 -4.42
C ALA A 412 2.88 -19.59 -3.82
N THR A 413 1.59 -19.36 -4.12
CA THR A 413 0.50 -20.22 -3.64
C THR A 413 0.42 -21.48 -4.49
N SER A 414 0.31 -22.65 -3.88
CA SER A 414 0.09 -23.93 -4.59
C SER A 414 -1.39 -24.34 -4.56
N GLY A 415 -1.77 -25.37 -5.32
CA GLY A 415 -3.08 -26.02 -5.20
C GLY A 415 -4.02 -25.82 -6.39
N LEU A 416 -5.30 -26.11 -6.15
CA LEU A 416 -6.35 -26.21 -7.16
C LEU A 416 -6.60 -24.88 -7.89
N LEU A 417 -6.40 -24.89 -9.20
CA LEU A 417 -6.75 -23.82 -10.12
C LEU A 417 -7.74 -24.34 -11.15
N LEU A 418 -8.88 -23.65 -11.29
CA LEU A 418 -9.98 -24.01 -12.19
C LEU A 418 -9.83 -23.20 -13.47
N VAL A 419 -9.97 -23.88 -14.61
CA VAL A 419 -9.74 -23.33 -15.94
C VAL A 419 -10.82 -23.84 -16.90
N ALA A 420 -11.38 -22.95 -17.71
CA ALA A 420 -12.36 -23.29 -18.74
C ALA A 420 -11.65 -23.59 -20.07
N LYS A 421 -12.18 -24.53 -20.87
CA LYS A 421 -11.72 -24.78 -22.24
C LYS A 421 -12.50 -23.96 -23.26
N THR A 422 -13.75 -23.60 -22.97
CA THR A 422 -14.60 -22.81 -23.87
C THR A 422 -14.98 -21.44 -23.29
N LYS A 423 -15.34 -20.51 -24.16
CA LYS A 423 -15.76 -19.15 -23.78
C LYS A 423 -17.05 -19.15 -22.95
N GLU A 424 -18.00 -20.02 -23.30
CA GLU A 424 -19.30 -20.13 -22.64
C GLU A 424 -19.13 -20.64 -21.19
N VAL A 425 -18.28 -21.66 -21.01
CA VAL A 425 -17.95 -22.20 -19.69
C VAL A 425 -17.20 -21.17 -18.85
N HIS A 426 -16.28 -20.42 -19.48
CA HIS A 426 -15.57 -19.32 -18.82
C HIS A 426 -16.53 -18.27 -18.24
N GLN A 427 -17.50 -17.82 -19.03
CA GLN A 427 -18.51 -16.83 -18.61
C GLN A 427 -19.36 -17.34 -17.44
N HIS A 428 -19.82 -18.58 -17.49
CA HIS A 428 -20.60 -19.17 -16.41
C HIS A 428 -19.79 -19.33 -15.11
N LEU A 429 -18.53 -19.76 -15.20
CA LEU A 429 -17.67 -19.88 -14.03
C LEU A 429 -17.31 -18.51 -13.44
N GLN A 430 -17.04 -17.50 -14.27
CA GLN A 430 -16.85 -16.11 -13.82
C GLN A 430 -18.08 -15.60 -13.07
N ALA A 431 -19.28 -15.82 -13.60
CA ALA A 431 -20.53 -15.46 -12.92
C ALA A 431 -20.67 -16.17 -11.57
N GLN A 432 -20.23 -17.43 -11.46
CA GLN A 432 -20.24 -18.15 -10.17
C GLN A 432 -19.25 -17.56 -9.14
N PHE A 433 -18.08 -17.09 -9.59
CA PHE A 433 -17.12 -16.36 -8.74
C PHE A 433 -17.67 -15.00 -8.31
N GLU A 434 -18.25 -14.23 -9.24
CA GLU A 434 -18.84 -12.92 -8.97
C GLU A 434 -20.00 -13.01 -7.97
N ASN A 435 -20.87 -14.00 -8.14
CA ASN A 435 -21.98 -14.30 -7.24
C ASN A 435 -21.56 -15.02 -5.94
N ARG A 436 -20.26 -15.23 -5.71
CA ARG A 436 -19.69 -15.91 -4.52
C ARG A 436 -20.28 -17.30 -4.25
N SER A 437 -20.72 -18.00 -5.30
CA SER A 437 -21.32 -19.34 -5.19
C SER A 437 -20.29 -20.48 -5.15
N ILE A 438 -19.06 -20.22 -5.61
CA ILE A 438 -17.94 -21.15 -5.52
C ILE A 438 -17.38 -21.15 -4.10
N LYS A 439 -17.34 -22.32 -3.46
CA LYS A 439 -16.68 -22.47 -2.16
C LYS A 439 -15.22 -22.84 -2.38
N LYS A 440 -14.35 -22.20 -1.61
CA LYS A 440 -12.91 -22.44 -1.62
C LYS A 440 -12.42 -22.62 -0.19
N ARG A 441 -11.52 -23.58 0.02
CA ARG A 441 -10.81 -23.73 1.28
C ARG A 441 -9.33 -23.92 1.01
N TYR A 442 -8.52 -23.24 1.82
CA TYR A 442 -7.07 -23.21 1.74
C TYR A 442 -6.48 -23.71 3.06
N ILE A 443 -5.37 -24.42 3.00
CA ILE A 443 -4.56 -24.75 4.17
C ILE A 443 -3.34 -23.86 4.21
N ALA A 444 -3.05 -23.30 5.38
CA ALA A 444 -1.84 -22.53 5.63
C ALA A 444 -1.14 -22.97 6.92
N LEU A 445 0.18 -22.80 6.93
CA LEU A 445 0.99 -22.87 8.15
C LEU A 445 1.45 -21.45 8.49
N LEU A 446 1.11 -20.95 9.68
CA LEU A 446 1.51 -19.62 10.15
C LEU A 446 2.81 -19.69 10.96
N ASP A 447 3.64 -18.65 10.87
CA ASP A 447 4.88 -18.46 11.65
C ASP A 447 4.54 -17.87 13.03
N GLY A 448 4.32 -18.75 13.99
CA GLY A 448 3.94 -18.44 15.38
C GLY A 448 2.63 -19.10 15.84
N CYS A 449 2.21 -18.70 17.04
CA CYS A 449 0.92 -19.08 17.62
C CYS A 449 -0.06 -17.92 17.56
N ILE A 450 -1.35 -18.24 17.39
CA ILE A 450 -2.43 -17.26 17.56
C ILE A 450 -2.74 -17.18 19.06
N THR A 451 -2.38 -16.06 19.68
CA THR A 451 -2.70 -15.75 21.08
C THR A 451 -4.01 -14.98 21.17
N GLU A 452 -4.84 -15.26 22.17
CA GLU A 452 -6.07 -14.51 22.40
C GLU A 452 -5.75 -13.07 22.82
N THR A 453 -6.30 -12.09 22.11
CA THR A 453 -6.51 -10.73 22.62
C THR A 453 -7.96 -10.63 23.07
N GLU A 454 -8.19 -10.16 24.30
CA GLU A 454 -9.53 -10.02 24.92
C GLU A 454 -10.48 -9.01 24.22
N GLU A 455 -10.18 -8.53 23.01
CA GLU A 455 -10.91 -7.41 22.37
C GLU A 455 -11.80 -7.80 21.17
N THR A 456 -12.19 -9.07 21.02
CA THR A 456 -13.23 -9.46 20.04
C THR A 456 -14.50 -10.00 20.70
N THR A 457 -15.04 -9.25 21.66
CA THR A 457 -16.45 -9.37 22.08
C THR A 457 -17.05 -7.97 22.13
N ASN A 458 -17.64 -7.54 21.02
CA ASN A 458 -18.52 -6.38 21.04
C ASN A 458 -19.89 -6.82 21.56
N GLN A 459 -20.30 -6.14 22.65
CA GLN A 459 -21.67 -5.92 23.12
C GLN A 459 -22.39 -7.06 23.85
N THR A 460 -22.15 -7.15 25.17
CA THR A 460 -23.25 -7.32 26.12
C THR A 460 -22.95 -6.54 27.41
N THR A 461 -23.98 -5.88 27.91
CA THR A 461 -24.09 -4.92 29.01
C THR A 461 -23.40 -5.28 30.35
N GLY A 462 -22.79 -4.27 30.97
CA GLY A 462 -22.99 -3.97 32.41
C GLY A 462 -21.97 -4.48 33.44
N ASN A 463 -21.17 -3.54 33.95
CA ASN A 463 -20.65 -3.41 35.33
C ASN A 463 -19.54 -4.33 35.92
N THR A 464 -18.38 -3.68 36.13
CA THR A 464 -17.49 -3.66 37.33
C THR A 464 -16.85 -4.97 37.85
N ARG A 465 -15.51 -5.11 37.71
CA ARG A 465 -14.47 -4.85 38.76
C ARG A 465 -13.10 -5.44 38.38
N LYS A 466 -12.05 -4.79 38.92
CA LYS A 466 -10.61 -5.09 38.89
C LYS A 466 -10.24 -6.54 39.26
N THR A 467 -9.14 -7.01 38.66
CA THR A 467 -7.98 -7.85 39.13
C THR A 467 -7.52 -8.68 37.92
N GLU A 468 -6.28 -9.12 37.67
CA GLU A 468 -4.97 -9.16 38.33
C GLU A 468 -3.97 -9.60 37.24
N LYS A 469 -2.69 -9.25 37.33
CA LYS A 469 -1.64 -9.79 36.45
C LYS A 469 -1.45 -11.29 36.72
N VAL A 470 -1.98 -12.15 35.85
CA VAL A 470 -1.68 -13.58 35.87
C VAL A 470 -0.51 -13.89 34.92
N ARG A 471 0.44 -14.66 35.45
CA ARG A 471 1.66 -15.12 34.77
C ARG A 471 1.30 -16.04 33.60
N ALA A 472 1.99 -15.83 32.49
CA ALA A 472 1.95 -16.70 31.31
C ALA A 472 2.44 -18.11 31.66
N THR A 473 1.52 -19.05 31.84
CA THR A 473 1.81 -20.48 31.78
C THR A 473 0.50 -21.24 31.54
N GLU A 474 0.20 -21.52 30.28
CA GLU A 474 -0.48 -22.73 29.76
C GLU A 474 -0.92 -22.46 28.31
N VAL A 475 -0.19 -23.04 27.35
CA VAL A 475 -0.54 -23.07 25.93
C VAL A 475 -1.74 -24.01 25.79
N ILE A 476 -2.94 -23.44 25.81
CA ILE A 476 -4.20 -24.18 25.59
C ILE A 476 -4.25 -24.57 24.11
N SER A 477 -4.37 -25.88 23.84
CA SER A 477 -4.56 -26.43 22.49
C SER A 477 -5.91 -25.98 21.91
N THR A 478 -5.93 -24.87 21.18
CA THR A 478 -7.13 -24.30 20.54
C THR A 478 -7.49 -24.97 19.20
N THR A 479 -7.49 -26.30 19.15
CA THR A 479 -7.90 -27.05 17.95
C THR A 479 -9.40 -26.90 17.71
N GLY A 480 -9.81 -26.48 16.52
CA GLY A 480 -11.21 -26.38 16.09
C GLY A 480 -11.87 -25.00 16.22
N LYS A 481 -11.17 -23.99 16.78
CA LYS A 481 -11.69 -22.62 16.91
C LYS A 481 -11.84 -21.97 15.53
N ALA A 482 -13.02 -21.39 15.25
CA ALA A 482 -13.30 -20.69 14.01
C ALA A 482 -13.48 -19.18 14.24
N GLY A 483 -13.26 -18.38 13.21
CA GLY A 483 -13.42 -16.94 13.26
C GLY A 483 -13.57 -16.31 11.88
N ARG A 484 -13.73 -14.98 11.85
CA ARG A 484 -13.90 -14.19 10.63
C ARG A 484 -13.06 -12.92 10.71
N ILE A 485 -12.44 -12.56 9.59
CA ILE A 485 -11.61 -11.36 9.43
C ILE A 485 -12.21 -10.50 8.33
N GLU A 486 -12.43 -9.22 8.64
CA GLU A 486 -13.02 -8.24 7.74
C GLU A 486 -12.11 -7.01 7.70
N LEU A 487 -11.14 -7.04 6.79
CA LEU A 487 -10.21 -5.93 6.60
C LEU A 487 -10.22 -5.55 5.13
N PRO A 488 -10.69 -4.34 4.76
CA PRO A 488 -10.74 -3.90 3.37
C PRO A 488 -9.33 -3.73 2.79
N LEU A 489 -9.13 -4.16 1.54
CA LEU A 489 -7.81 -4.24 0.90
C LEU A 489 -7.73 -3.43 -0.39
N CYS A 490 -6.59 -2.78 -0.61
CA CYS A 490 -6.22 -2.14 -1.88
C CYS A 490 -4.73 -2.40 -2.23
N PRO A 491 -4.32 -2.22 -3.49
CA PRO A 491 -2.91 -2.27 -3.85
C PRO A 491 -2.10 -1.15 -3.18
N ASN A 492 -0.94 -1.49 -2.63
CA ASN A 492 0.01 -0.47 -2.17
C ASN A 492 0.71 0.15 -3.40
N PRO A 493 0.51 1.43 -3.71
CA PRO A 493 1.08 2.05 -4.91
C PRO A 493 2.60 2.22 -4.85
N LEU A 494 3.20 2.27 -3.66
CA LEU A 494 4.62 2.51 -3.45
C LEU A 494 5.45 1.22 -3.41
N ASP A 495 4.82 0.09 -3.09
CA ASP A 495 5.48 -1.19 -2.87
C ASP A 495 4.77 -2.36 -3.57
N ARG A 496 4.51 -2.21 -4.88
CA ARG A 496 3.86 -3.28 -5.66
C ARG A 496 4.78 -4.52 -5.73
N PRO A 497 4.23 -5.75 -5.62
CA PRO A 497 2.82 -6.13 -5.70
C PRO A 497 2.08 -6.17 -4.34
N CYS A 498 2.66 -5.66 -3.25
CA CYS A 498 2.03 -5.69 -1.95
C CYS A 498 0.66 -4.99 -1.96
N GLN A 499 -0.19 -5.46 -1.07
CA GLN A 499 -1.52 -4.95 -0.77
C GLN A 499 -1.50 -4.44 0.68
N SER A 500 -2.34 -3.46 0.98
CA SER A 500 -2.47 -2.84 2.30
C SER A 500 -3.92 -2.84 2.75
N VAL A 501 -4.11 -2.80 4.07
CA VAL A 501 -5.42 -2.54 4.69
C VAL A 501 -5.69 -1.04 4.63
N ASP A 502 -6.86 -0.65 4.11
CA ASP A 502 -7.26 0.75 3.95
C ASP A 502 -8.78 0.87 4.12
N GLU A 503 -9.24 1.58 5.15
CA GLU A 503 -10.67 1.72 5.48
C GLU A 503 -11.41 2.66 4.53
N GLU A 504 -10.69 3.59 3.87
CA GLU A 504 -11.29 4.63 3.03
C GLU A 504 -11.37 4.18 1.57
N HIS A 505 -10.31 3.55 1.06
CA HIS A 505 -10.16 3.19 -0.35
C HIS A 505 -10.10 1.68 -0.59
N GLY A 506 -10.00 0.88 0.47
CA GLY A 506 -9.96 -0.57 0.37
C GLY A 506 -11.29 -1.16 -0.08
N LYS A 507 -11.21 -2.21 -0.90
CA LYS A 507 -12.39 -3.01 -1.25
C LYS A 507 -12.65 -4.01 -0.15
N GLU A 508 -13.93 -4.23 0.17
CA GLU A 508 -14.37 -5.27 1.11
C GLU A 508 -13.63 -6.59 0.84
N ALA A 509 -13.03 -7.14 1.90
CA ALA A 509 -12.35 -8.43 1.90
C ALA A 509 -12.69 -9.19 3.19
N ILE A 510 -13.26 -10.39 3.03
CA ILE A 510 -13.80 -11.21 4.11
C ILE A 510 -13.23 -12.63 4.02
N THR A 511 -12.63 -13.08 5.12
CA THR A 511 -12.05 -14.42 5.26
C THR A 511 -12.62 -15.09 6.50
N GLU A 512 -13.24 -16.25 6.35
CA GLU A 512 -13.50 -17.15 7.47
C GLU A 512 -12.31 -18.08 7.68
N TYR A 513 -12.07 -18.50 8.91
CA TYR A 513 -10.96 -19.40 9.22
C TYR A 513 -11.31 -20.39 10.32
N GLN A 514 -10.58 -21.51 10.34
CA GLN A 514 -10.63 -22.49 11.41
C GLN A 514 -9.21 -22.95 11.76
N ILE A 515 -8.84 -22.82 13.03
CA ILE A 515 -7.57 -23.32 13.56
C ILE A 515 -7.64 -24.84 13.61
N ILE A 516 -6.72 -25.51 12.92
CA ILE A 516 -6.61 -26.98 12.90
C ILE A 516 -5.70 -27.41 14.04
N THR A 517 -4.49 -26.86 14.10
CA THR A 517 -3.54 -27.07 15.20
C THR A 517 -2.86 -25.76 15.56
N ASN A 518 -2.60 -25.54 16.84
CA ASN A 518 -1.91 -24.36 17.35
C ASN A 518 -0.77 -24.82 18.25
N SER A 519 0.46 -24.49 17.88
CA SER A 519 1.67 -24.78 18.65
C SER A 519 2.46 -23.50 18.85
N GLU A 520 3.40 -23.47 19.81
CA GLU A 520 4.22 -22.28 20.07
C GLU A 520 4.96 -21.76 18.83
N LYS A 521 5.38 -22.67 17.93
CA LYS A 521 6.15 -22.31 16.73
C LYS A 521 5.28 -22.08 15.50
N HIS A 522 4.22 -22.87 15.32
CA HIS A 522 3.41 -22.81 14.11
C HIS A 522 1.93 -23.06 14.39
N THR A 523 1.08 -22.41 13.61
CA THR A 523 -0.37 -22.64 13.60
C THR A 523 -0.81 -23.17 12.24
N ARG A 524 -1.40 -24.37 12.18
CA ARG A 524 -2.04 -24.88 10.96
C ARG A 524 -3.49 -24.42 10.95
N ILE A 525 -3.91 -23.77 9.86
CA ILE A 525 -5.20 -23.10 9.76
C ILE A 525 -5.85 -23.39 8.40
N ALA A 526 -7.16 -23.58 8.40
CA ALA A 526 -7.98 -23.58 7.21
C ALA A 526 -8.55 -22.17 6.98
N PHE A 527 -8.42 -21.65 5.77
CA PHE A 527 -9.03 -20.38 5.34
C PHE A 527 -10.12 -20.62 4.30
N CYS A 528 -11.28 -20.00 4.50
CA CYS A 528 -12.41 -19.99 3.59
C CYS A 528 -12.67 -18.54 3.13
N PRO A 529 -12.01 -18.06 2.06
CA PRO A 529 -12.19 -16.69 1.59
C PRO A 529 -13.55 -16.51 0.88
N LEU A 530 -14.43 -15.70 1.47
CA LEU A 530 -15.73 -15.33 0.89
C LEU A 530 -15.59 -14.34 -0.26
N THR A 531 -14.60 -13.46 -0.18
CA THR A 531 -14.16 -12.58 -1.27
C THR A 531 -12.90 -13.14 -1.94
N GLY A 532 -12.43 -12.50 -3.02
CA GLY A 532 -11.22 -12.92 -3.75
C GLY A 532 -10.30 -11.75 -4.07
N ARG A 533 -9.84 -11.00 -3.05
CA ARG A 533 -8.88 -9.91 -3.26
C ARG A 533 -7.46 -10.47 -3.37
N THR A 534 -6.61 -9.80 -4.15
CA THR A 534 -5.19 -10.14 -4.28
C THR A 534 -4.55 -10.23 -2.89
N HIS A 535 -3.76 -11.27 -2.64
CA HIS A 535 -3.07 -11.51 -1.36
C HIS A 535 -3.95 -11.51 -0.10
N GLN A 536 -5.28 -11.66 -0.22
CA GLN A 536 -6.21 -11.47 0.90
C GLN A 536 -5.85 -12.28 2.14
N LEU A 537 -5.66 -13.60 1.98
CA LEU A 537 -5.32 -14.51 3.08
C LEU A 537 -4.00 -14.15 3.74
N ARG A 538 -3.02 -13.73 2.93
CA ARG A 538 -1.66 -13.38 3.35
C ARG A 538 -1.67 -12.12 4.21
N VAL A 539 -2.38 -11.07 3.77
CA VAL A 539 -2.54 -9.83 4.53
C VAL A 539 -3.38 -10.05 5.79
N HIS A 540 -4.50 -10.76 5.69
CA HIS A 540 -5.35 -11.06 6.86
C HIS A 540 -4.62 -11.88 7.93
N ALA A 541 -3.74 -12.81 7.53
CA ALA A 541 -2.88 -13.53 8.45
C ALA A 541 -1.86 -12.59 9.11
N ALA A 542 -1.13 -11.80 8.33
CA ALA A 542 0.01 -11.03 8.81
C ALA A 542 -0.34 -9.72 9.53
N HIS A 543 -1.48 -9.09 9.21
CA HIS A 543 -1.82 -7.75 9.69
C HIS A 543 -2.15 -7.74 11.20
N PRO A 544 -1.77 -6.70 11.97
CA PRO A 544 -2.02 -6.63 13.41
C PRO A 544 -3.50 -6.68 13.81
N LYS A 545 -4.39 -6.07 13.01
CA LYS A 545 -5.86 -6.17 13.19
C LYS A 545 -6.46 -7.48 12.66
N GLY A 546 -5.65 -8.34 12.03
CA GLY A 546 -6.05 -9.64 11.51
C GLY A 546 -5.67 -10.74 12.51
N LEU A 547 -4.91 -11.74 12.07
CA LEU A 547 -4.37 -12.77 12.98
C LEU A 547 -3.03 -12.37 13.63
N ASN A 548 -2.39 -11.29 13.14
CA ASN A 548 -1.05 -10.87 13.56
C ASN A 548 -0.01 -12.01 13.53
N CYS A 549 -0.22 -13.00 12.67
CA CYS A 549 0.58 -14.21 12.56
C CYS A 549 0.70 -14.56 11.08
N PRO A 550 1.79 -14.15 10.40
CA PRO A 550 1.91 -14.27 8.95
C PRO A 550 2.00 -15.73 8.53
N ILE A 551 1.72 -16.00 7.26
CA ILE A 551 1.97 -17.32 6.70
C ILE A 551 3.48 -17.58 6.66
N LEU A 552 3.91 -18.77 7.05
CA LEU A 552 5.29 -19.21 7.00
C LEU A 552 5.81 -19.13 5.56
N GLY A 553 6.99 -18.55 5.40
CA GLY A 553 7.62 -18.37 4.10
C GLY A 553 7.03 -17.26 3.23
N ASP A 554 6.11 -16.46 3.77
CA ASP A 554 5.61 -15.28 3.05
C ASP A 554 6.68 -14.19 2.98
N GLU A 555 7.33 -14.08 1.81
CA GLU A 555 8.39 -13.08 1.59
C GLU A 555 7.90 -11.63 1.64
N LEU A 556 6.61 -11.37 1.39
CA LEU A 556 6.06 -10.01 1.32
C LEU A 556 5.57 -9.51 2.67
N TYR A 557 4.95 -10.39 3.47
CA TYR A 557 4.27 -10.02 4.72
C TYR A 557 4.80 -10.74 5.96
N GLY A 558 5.66 -11.75 5.76
CA GLY A 558 6.23 -12.59 6.79
C GLY A 558 7.75 -12.62 6.73
N LYS A 559 8.30 -13.82 6.89
CA LYS A 559 9.73 -14.10 6.72
C LYS A 559 9.89 -15.11 5.60
N LYS A 560 10.88 -14.87 4.73
CA LYS A 560 11.27 -15.80 3.67
C LYS A 560 11.66 -17.16 4.28
N ALA A 561 11.19 -18.22 3.63
CA ALA A 561 11.57 -19.60 3.86
C ALA A 561 11.86 -20.27 2.51
N ASP A 562 11.84 -21.60 2.45
CA ASP A 562 11.98 -22.37 1.22
C ASP A 562 10.78 -22.19 0.26
N ARG A 563 9.57 -22.01 0.80
CA ARG A 563 8.34 -21.75 0.03
C ARG A 563 7.29 -21.01 0.87
N LEU A 564 6.26 -20.48 0.22
CA LEU A 564 5.04 -20.07 0.91
C LEU A 564 4.23 -21.31 1.31
N TYR A 565 3.87 -21.42 2.59
CA TYR A 565 3.04 -22.50 3.13
C TYR A 565 1.56 -22.12 3.05
N LEU A 566 1.07 -21.92 1.82
CA LEU A 566 -0.34 -21.69 1.49
C LEU A 566 -0.73 -22.56 0.29
N HIS A 567 -1.81 -23.33 0.46
CA HIS A 567 -2.30 -24.28 -0.53
C HIS A 567 -3.80 -24.16 -0.74
N ALA A 568 -4.25 -24.03 -1.99
CA ALA A 568 -5.65 -24.09 -2.40
C ALA A 568 -6.11 -25.55 -2.41
N GLU A 569 -6.56 -26.04 -1.27
CA GLU A 569 -6.79 -27.45 -1.01
C GLU A 569 -8.14 -27.93 -1.55
N TYR A 570 -9.19 -27.12 -1.51
CA TYR A 570 -10.55 -27.53 -1.89
C TYR A 570 -11.27 -26.48 -2.72
N ILE A 571 -11.98 -26.94 -3.75
CA ILE A 571 -12.90 -26.12 -4.54
C ILE A 571 -14.21 -26.87 -4.82
N GLU A 572 -15.33 -26.16 -4.68
CA GLU A 572 -16.68 -26.65 -4.99
C GLU A 572 -17.41 -25.65 -5.88
N PHE A 573 -17.95 -26.12 -6.99
CA PHE A 573 -18.66 -25.31 -7.97
C PHE A 573 -19.74 -26.12 -8.69
N ARG A 574 -20.69 -25.43 -9.32
CA ARG A 574 -21.70 -26.06 -10.17
C ARG A 574 -21.13 -26.22 -11.58
N HIS A 575 -21.14 -27.42 -12.14
CA HIS A 575 -20.69 -27.66 -13.50
C HIS A 575 -21.55 -26.85 -14.50
N PRO A 576 -20.97 -25.99 -15.36
CA PRO A 576 -21.75 -25.09 -16.23
C PRO A 576 -22.67 -25.76 -17.25
N ILE A 577 -22.33 -26.97 -17.71
CA ILE A 577 -23.15 -27.73 -18.70
C ILE A 577 -24.09 -28.70 -18.01
N TYR A 578 -23.56 -29.64 -17.22
CA TYR A 578 -24.36 -30.68 -16.56
C TYR A 578 -25.18 -30.22 -15.35
N GLY A 579 -24.80 -29.11 -14.72
CA GLY A 579 -25.52 -28.56 -13.56
C GLY A 579 -25.25 -29.28 -12.23
N ASP A 580 -24.50 -30.38 -12.22
CA ASP A 580 -24.11 -31.09 -11.00
C ASP A 580 -23.11 -30.29 -10.16
N ILE A 581 -23.06 -30.57 -8.85
CA ILE A 581 -22.04 -29.98 -7.98
C ILE A 581 -20.77 -30.84 -8.05
N ILE A 582 -19.65 -30.20 -8.38
CA ILE A 582 -18.32 -30.82 -8.40
C ILE A 582 -17.56 -30.35 -7.17
N CYS A 583 -17.03 -31.29 -6.41
CA CYS A 583 -16.16 -31.06 -5.26
C CYS A 583 -14.80 -31.72 -5.53
N ILE A 584 -13.73 -30.93 -5.50
CA ILE A 584 -12.37 -31.44 -5.73
C ILE A 584 -11.51 -31.04 -4.53
N GLN A 585 -10.73 -31.99 -4.03
CA GLN A 585 -9.78 -31.80 -2.93
C GLN A 585 -8.41 -32.33 -3.30
N LYS A 586 -7.37 -31.57 -2.94
CA LYS A 586 -5.96 -31.96 -3.01
C LYS A 586 -5.29 -31.50 -1.72
N GLU A 587 -4.79 -32.45 -0.93
CA GLU A 587 -4.09 -32.13 0.32
C GLU A 587 -2.75 -31.43 0.04
N PRO A 588 -2.33 -30.48 0.90
CA PRO A 588 -0.99 -29.90 0.82
C PRO A 588 0.08 -30.93 1.19
N ASP A 589 1.30 -30.72 0.67
CA ASP A 589 2.47 -31.53 1.03
C ASP A 589 3.09 -31.15 2.40
N PHE A 590 2.40 -30.33 3.22
CA PHE A 590 2.91 -29.73 4.46
C PHE A 590 1.92 -29.71 5.64
#